data_AF-A0A397HL04-F1
#
_entry.id   AF-A0A397HL04-F1
#
_cell.length_a   1.000
_cell.length_b   1.000
_cell.length_c   1.000
_cell.angle_alpha   90.00
_cell.angle_beta   90.00
_cell.angle_gamma   90.00
#
_symmetry.space_group_name_H-M   'P 1'
#
loop_
_entity.id
_entity.type
_entity.pdbx_description
1 polymer ?
#
loop_
_entity_poly.entity_id
_entity_poly.type
_entity_poly.pdbx_seq_one_letter_code
_entity_poly.pdbx_strand_id
1 'polypeptide(L)' 'MTDKSRLDNPNAVINTKVLSDITKEPKICVTYRDGTKLDIRSGNKNIDHVLTLVNRHSRKLREEEDFAP' A
#
# COMPACT_ATOMS: atom_id res chain seq x y z
N MET A 1 8.94 -3.60 -9.93
CA MET A 1 8.08 -2.41 -9.71
C MET A 1 8.08 -1.67 -11.04
N THR A 2 7.06 -1.89 -11.85
CA THR A 2 7.08 -1.54 -13.27
C THR A 2 6.49 -0.16 -13.46
N ASP A 3 7.09 0.66 -14.33
CA ASP A 3 6.74 2.06 -14.56
C ASP A 3 5.24 2.31 -14.83
N LYS A 4 4.53 1.28 -15.33
CA LYS A 4 3.08 1.26 -15.50
C LYS A 4 2.30 1.73 -14.25
N SER A 5 2.63 1.23 -13.06
CA SER A 5 1.89 1.62 -11.84
C SER A 5 2.14 3.07 -11.42
N ARG A 6 3.28 3.66 -11.82
CA ARG A 6 3.56 5.09 -11.61
C ARG A 6 2.83 5.95 -12.64
N LEU A 7 2.66 5.45 -13.86
CA LEU A 7 1.86 6.12 -14.90
C LEU A 7 0.37 6.14 -14.55
N ASP A 8 -0.14 5.05 -13.98
CA ASP A 8 -1.56 4.93 -13.61
C ASP A 8 -1.95 5.84 -12.43
N ASN A 9 -1.01 6.12 -11.52
CA ASN A 9 -1.22 7.04 -10.40
C ASN A 9 0.04 7.89 -10.14
N PRO A 10 0.24 8.98 -10.88
CA PRO A 10 1.42 9.83 -10.74
C PRO A 10 1.47 10.57 -9.39
N ASN A 11 0.34 10.72 -8.72
CA ASN A 11 0.24 11.38 -7.42
C ASN A 11 0.53 10.43 -6.23
N ALA A 12 0.70 9.13 -6.48
CA ALA A 12 1.08 8.19 -5.44
C ALA A 12 2.52 8.46 -4.97
N VAL A 13 2.65 8.89 -3.72
CA VAL A 13 3.95 9.12 -3.08
C VAL A 13 4.48 7.81 -2.51
N ILE A 14 5.68 7.42 -2.91
CA ILE A 14 6.33 6.19 -2.45
C ILE A 14 7.63 6.56 -1.75
N ASN A 15 7.60 6.46 -0.41
CA ASN A 15 8.74 6.79 0.44
C ASN A 15 9.31 5.54 1.09
N THR A 16 10.62 5.38 1.00
CA THR A 16 11.35 4.29 1.65
C THR A 16 12.26 4.88 2.72
N LYS A 17 12.17 4.35 3.95
CA LYS A 17 13.08 4.70 5.03
C LYS A 17 13.82 3.45 5.47
N VAL A 18 15.14 3.47 5.29
CA VAL A 18 16.02 2.44 5.86
C VAL A 18 16.29 2.81 7.32
N LEU A 19 16.03 1.88 8.22
CA LEU A 19 16.33 2.05 9.65
C LEU A 19 17.69 1.43 9.92
N SER A 20 18.54 2.16 10.66
CA SER A 20 19.84 1.67 11.13
C SER A 20 19.74 0.69 12.30
N ASP A 21 18.57 0.64 12.96
CA ASP A 21 18.29 -0.29 14.04
C ASP A 21 17.81 -1.64 13.49
N ILE A 22 18.67 -2.65 13.62
CA ILE A 22 18.42 -4.03 13.15
C ILE A 22 17.34 -4.76 13.94
N THR A 23 16.98 -4.28 15.14
CA THR A 23 15.99 -4.92 16.00
C THR A 23 14.56 -4.48 15.65
N LYS A 24 14.41 -3.40 14.88
CA LYS A 24 13.10 -2.90 14.48
C LYS A 24 12.48 -3.76 13.38
N GLU A 25 11.26 -4.19 13.64
CA GLU A 25 10.47 -4.93 12.65
C GLU A 25 10.21 -4.06 11.41
N PRO A 26 10.37 -4.61 10.20
CA PRO A 26 10.04 -3.90 8.97
C PRO A 26 8.53 -3.67 8.89
N LYS A 27 8.17 -2.45 8.48
CA LYS A 27 6.80 -1.96 8.40
C LYS A 27 6.54 -1.39 7.01
N ILE A 28 5.35 -1.68 6.47
CA ILE A 28 4.78 -0.98 5.32
C ILE A 28 3.58 -0.18 5.81
N CYS A 29 3.57 1.12 5.51
CA CYS A 29 2.44 2.00 5.77
C CYS A 29 1.79 2.36 4.44
N VAL A 30 0.49 2.17 4.31
CA VAL A 30 -0.29 2.63 3.16
C VAL A 30 -1.31 3.65 3.65
N THR A 31 -1.39 4.80 2.99
CA THR A 31 -2.48 5.76 3.18
C THR A 31 -3.26 5.81 1.89
N TYR A 32 -4.54 5.51 1.97
CA TYR A 32 -5.46 5.50 0.82
C TYR A 32 -6.08 6.88 0.60
N ARG A 33 -6.74 7.07 -0.54
CA ARG A 33 -7.36 8.35 -0.95
C ARG A 33 -8.45 8.82 0.02
N ASP A 34 -9.18 7.87 0.62
CA ASP A 34 -10.19 8.11 1.66
C ASP A 34 -9.60 8.50 3.03
N GLY A 35 -8.26 8.57 3.14
CA GLY A 35 -7.55 8.84 4.39
C GLY A 35 -7.36 7.61 5.28
N THR A 36 -7.89 6.44 4.90
CA THR A 36 -7.68 5.19 5.64
C THR A 36 -6.20 4.85 5.65
N LYS A 37 -5.70 4.42 6.81
CA LYS A 37 -4.31 4.00 7.00
C LYS A 37 -4.23 2.51 7.28
N LEU A 38 -3.33 1.83 6.58
CA LEU A 38 -3.04 0.42 6.76
C LEU A 38 -1.57 0.25 7.15
N ASP A 39 -1.37 -0.30 8.35
CA ASP A 39 -0.05 -0.60 8.90
C ASP A 39 0.21 -2.10 8.86
N ILE A 40 1.19 -2.52 8.06
CA ILE A 40 1.55 -3.92 7.86
C ILE A 40 2.93 -4.16 8.45
N ARG A 41 3.02 -5.04 9.46
CA ARG A 41 4.29 -5.60 9.93
C ARG A 41 4.71 -6.69 8.96
N SER A 42 5.69 -6.42 8.10
CA SER A 42 6.03 -7.27 6.97
C SER A 42 7.07 -8.34 7.30
N GLY A 43 7.69 -8.31 8.48
CA GLY A 43 8.82 -9.18 8.85
C GLY A 43 8.54 -10.69 8.76
N ASN A 44 7.27 -11.10 8.85
CA ASN A 44 6.86 -12.50 8.77
C ASN A 44 5.85 -12.78 7.64
N LYS A 45 5.68 -11.86 6.68
CA LYS A 45 4.68 -11.98 5.61
C LYS A 45 5.34 -12.22 4.27
N ASN A 46 4.79 -13.15 3.49
CA ASN A 46 5.15 -13.27 2.08
C ASN A 46 4.57 -12.10 1.28
N ILE A 47 5.12 -11.88 0.09
CA ILE A 47 4.71 -10.77 -0.77
C ILE A 47 3.23 -10.86 -1.19
N ASP A 48 2.72 -12.06 -1.47
CA ASP A 48 1.34 -12.28 -1.92
C ASP A 48 0.33 -11.88 -0.85
N HIS A 49 0.64 -12.16 0.42
CA HIS A 49 -0.20 -11.79 1.54
C HIS A 49 -0.20 -10.26 1.73
N VAL A 50 0.95 -9.60 1.58
CA VAL A 50 1.02 -8.13 1.61
C VAL A 50 0.17 -7.54 0.48
N LEU A 51 0.32 -8.02 -0.74
CA LEU A 51 -0.47 -7.56 -1.89
C LEU A 51 -1.96 -7.79 -1.68
N THR A 52 -2.35 -8.93 -1.11
CA THR A 52 -3.75 -9.23 -0.80
C THR A 52 -4.35 -8.23 0.19
N LEU A 53 -3.61 -7.89 1.26
CA LEU A 53 -4.05 -6.91 2.25
C LEU A 53 -4.21 -5.52 1.65
N VAL A 54 -3.22 -5.08 0.86
CA VAL A 54 -3.25 -3.75 0.24
C VAL A 54 -4.36 -3.64 -0.79
N ASN A 55 -4.52 -4.66 -1.65
CA ASN A 55 -5.50 -4.66 -2.73
C ASN A 55 -6.95 -4.77 -2.25
N ARG A 56 -7.19 -5.37 -1.07
CA ARG A 56 -8.55 -5.51 -0.53
C ARG A 56 -9.24 -4.15 -0.38
N HIS A 57 -8.56 -3.19 0.24
CA HIS A 57 -9.12 -1.85 0.43
C HIS A 57 -9.15 -1.06 -0.88
N SER A 58 -8.13 -1.19 -1.73
CA SER A 58 -8.11 -0.54 -3.05
C SER A 58 -9.28 -0.97 -3.95
N ARG A 59 -9.66 -2.26 -3.92
CA ARG A 59 -10.80 -2.76 -4.69
C ARG A 59 -12.12 -2.18 -4.21
N LYS A 60 -12.31 -2.12 -2.90
CA LYS A 60 -13.51 -1.52 -2.30
C LYS A 60 -13.68 -0.06 -2.73
N LEU A 61 -12.60 0.73 -2.67
CA LEU A 61 -12.63 2.14 -3.11
C LEU A 61 -12.93 2.29 -4.61
N ARG A 62 -12.41 1.37 -5.44
CA ARG A 62 -12.68 1.38 -6.87
C ARG A 62 -14.13 1.05 -7.19
N GLU A 63 -14.70 0.06 -6.51
CA GLU A 63 -16.13 -0.25 -6.64
C GLU A 63 -16.98 0.96 -6.26
N GLU A 64 -16.67 1.63 -5.13
CA GLU A 64 -17.38 2.85 -4.71
C GLU A 64 -17.27 4.00 -5.74
N GLU A 65 -16.13 4.17 -6.41
CA GLU A 65 -15.94 5.14 -7.49
C GLU A 65 -16.72 4.78 -8.76
N ASP A 66 -16.72 3.51 -9.16
CA ASP A 66 -17.44 3.04 -10.35
C ASP A 66 -18.98 3.11 -10.17
N PHE A 67 -19.47 3.16 -8.93
CA PHE A 67 -20.89 3.36 -8.58
C PHE A 67 -21.26 4.80 -8.20
N ALA A 68 -20.33 5.75 -8.23
CA ALA A 68 -20.64 7.17 -8.00
C ALA A 68 -21.30 7.78 -9.27
N PRO A 69 -22.43 8.50 -9.14
CA PRO A 69 -23.20 9.04 -10.26
C PRO A 69 -22.52 10.19 -11.03
#